data_AF-A0A920BL78-F1
#
_entry.id   AF-A0A920BL78-F1
#
_cell.length_a   1.000
_cell.length_b   1.000
_cell.length_c   1.000
_cell.angle_alpha   90.00
_cell.angle_beta   90.00
_cell.angle_gamma   90.00
#
_symmetry.space_group_name_H-M   'P 1'
#
loop_
_entity.id
_entity.type
_entity.pdbx_description
1 polymer ?
#
loop_
_entity_poly.entity_id
_entity_poly.type
_entity_poly.pdbx_seq_one_letter_code
_entity_poly.pdbx_strand_id
1 'polypeptide(L)'
;MDGEWEIETEKGHIERVRWVIAATGILHHPKYPDIDGLDTFEGPMFHTARWDHDIDIAGKRIGLIGTGSSGVQITAAVAPEVKTSRCFNEPPNGLSPTTESSIPRRKRSIQN
;
A
#
# COMPACT_ATOMS: atom_id res chain seq x y z
N MET A 1 -29.15 -6.69 -31.68
CA MET A 1 -27.80 -6.15 -31.96
C MET A 1 -27.05 -6.21 -30.65
N ASP A 2 -26.40 -7.33 -30.42
CA ASP A 2 -25.67 -7.63 -29.18
C ASP A 2 -24.30 -6.95 -29.25
N GLY A 3 -24.17 -5.77 -28.65
CA GLY A 3 -22.95 -4.97 -28.69
C GLY A 3 -22.88 -3.90 -27.61
N GLU A 4 -23.69 -4.04 -26.55
CA GLU A 4 -23.71 -3.15 -25.40
C GLU A 4 -23.48 -3.96 -24.13
N TRP A 5 -22.72 -3.38 -23.21
CA TRP A 5 -22.51 -3.85 -21.85
C TRP A 5 -23.55 -3.21 -20.94
N GLU A 6 -24.13 -4.00 -20.06
CA GLU A 6 -24.93 -3.50 -18.94
C GLU A 6 -24.05 -3.48 -17.68
N ILE A 7 -23.93 -2.31 -17.06
CA ILE A 7 -23.17 -2.12 -15.82
C ILE A 7 -24.16 -1.83 -14.71
N GLU A 8 -24.08 -2.61 -13.64
CA GLU A 8 -24.77 -2.34 -12.39
C GLU A 8 -23.76 -1.87 -11.34
N THR A 9 -24.11 -0.79 -10.63
CA THR A 9 -23.34 -0.32 -9.48
C THR A 9 -23.96 -0.85 -8.19
N GLU A 10 -23.17 -0.91 -7.11
CA GLU A 10 -23.66 -1.33 -5.78
C GLU A 10 -24.87 -0.52 -5.27
N LYS A 11 -25.05 0.71 -5.75
CA LYS A 11 -26.20 1.56 -5.41
C LYS A 11 -27.45 1.28 -6.27
N GLY A 12 -27.44 0.22 -7.08
CA GLY A 12 -28.54 -0.20 -7.95
C GLY A 12 -28.71 0.62 -9.23
N HIS A 13 -27.77 1.51 -9.56
CA HIS A 13 -27.78 2.21 -10.85
C HIS A 13 -27.36 1.25 -11.96
N ILE A 14 -28.20 1.14 -12.99
CA ILE A 14 -27.97 0.29 -14.17
C ILE A 14 -27.81 1.19 -15.40
N GLU A 15 -26.73 1.00 -16.14
CA GLU A 15 -26.44 1.76 -17.37
C GLU A 15 -26.01 0.82 -18.50
N ARG A 16 -26.44 1.13 -19.73
CA ARG A 16 -26.02 0.42 -20.94
C ARG A 16 -25.01 1.26 -21.72
N VAL A 17 -23.85 0.67 -22.01
CA VAL A 17 -22.74 1.35 -22.67
C VAL A 17 -22.17 0.49 -23.79
N ARG A 18 -21.61 1.10 -24.83
CA ARG A 18 -21.00 0.35 -25.93
C ARG A 18 -19.60 -0.17 -25.61
N TRP A 19 -18.90 0.49 -24.69
CA TRP A 19 -17.50 0.19 -24.37
C TRP A 19 -17.27 0.31 -22.87
N VAL A 20 -16.45 -0.57 -22.32
CA VAL A 20 -16.02 -0.56 -20.91
C VAL A 20 -14.51 -0.52 -20.86
N ILE A 21 -13.96 0.42 -20.09
CA ILE A 21 -12.52 0.52 -19.83
C ILE A 21 -12.29 0.25 -18.34
N ALA A 22 -11.77 -0.93 -18.02
CA ALA A 22 -11.48 -1.33 -16.65
C ALA A 22 -10.12 -0.76 -16.20
N ALA A 23 -10.14 0.38 -15.51
CA ALA A 23 -8.96 1.03 -14.92
C ALA A 23 -8.84 0.77 -13.39
N THR A 24 -9.24 -0.42 -12.93
CA THR A 24 -9.37 -0.76 -11.50
C THR A 24 -8.03 -1.02 -10.79
N GLY A 25 -6.94 -1.18 -11.55
CA GLY A 25 -5.62 -1.51 -11.02
C GLY A 25 -5.51 -2.95 -10.49
N ILE A 26 -4.31 -3.51 -10.48
CA ILE A 26 -4.09 -4.93 -10.10
C ILE A 26 -3.64 -5.14 -8.64
N LEU A 27 -3.37 -4.07 -7.90
CA LEU A 27 -2.76 -4.11 -6.55
C LEU A 27 -3.70 -3.60 -5.42
N HIS A 28 -5.01 -3.63 -5.62
CA HIS A 28 -5.97 -3.00 -4.70
C HIS A 28 -6.60 -3.94 -3.68
N HIS A 29 -6.51 -5.26 -3.89
CA HIS A 29 -7.00 -6.26 -2.93
C HIS A 29 -5.89 -6.64 -1.94
N PRO A 30 -6.04 -6.33 -0.63
CA PRO A 30 -5.10 -6.75 0.40
C PRO A 30 -4.96 -8.28 0.45
N LYS A 31 -3.73 -8.78 0.59
CA LYS A 31 -3.46 -10.19 0.88
C LYS A 31 -2.96 -10.29 2.31
N TYR A 32 -3.82 -10.76 3.20
CA TYR A 32 -3.44 -11.02 4.59
C TYR A 32 -2.66 -12.34 4.67
N PRO A 33 -1.58 -12.40 5.48
CA PRO A 33 -0.86 -13.63 5.71
C PRO A 33 -1.70 -14.58 6.58
N ASP A 34 -1.58 -15.88 6.32
CA ASP A 34 -2.18 -16.92 7.13
C ASP A 34 -1.18 -17.29 8.24
N ILE A 35 -1.44 -16.83 9.46
CA ILE A 35 -0.55 -16.99 10.62
C ILE A 35 -1.38 -17.57 11.77
N ASP A 36 -0.98 -18.73 12.25
CA ASP A 36 -1.62 -19.37 13.39
C ASP A 36 -1.60 -18.45 14.63
N GLY A 37 -2.78 -18.24 15.23
CA GLY A 37 -2.95 -17.39 16.42
C GLY A 37 -2.93 -15.88 16.14
N LEU A 38 -2.97 -15.44 14.87
CA LEU A 38 -3.04 -14.02 14.52
C LEU A 38 -4.26 -13.32 15.14
N ASP A 39 -5.38 -14.03 15.27
CA ASP A 39 -6.62 -13.59 15.89
C ASP A 39 -6.49 -13.35 17.40
N THR A 40 -5.47 -13.91 18.05
CA THR A 40 -5.20 -13.73 19.48
C THR A 40 -4.28 -12.54 19.77
N PHE A 41 -3.80 -11.83 18.75
CA PHE A 41 -2.94 -10.67 18.93
C PHE A 41 -3.74 -9.49 19.52
N GLU A 42 -3.41 -9.10 20.75
CA GLU A 42 -4.11 -8.01 21.47
C GLU A 42 -3.70 -6.60 21.00
N GLY A 43 -2.67 -6.49 20.16
CA GLY A 43 -2.19 -5.21 19.64
C GLY A 43 -2.94 -4.76 18.38
N PRO A 44 -2.81 -3.49 17.99
CA PRO A 44 -3.37 -3.00 16.74
C PRO A 44 -2.67 -3.66 15.53
N MET A 45 -3.46 -4.03 14.52
CA MET A 45 -2.99 -4.67 13.30
C MET A 45 -3.81 -4.19 12.09
N PHE A 46 -3.13 -3.83 11.01
CA PHE A 46 -3.76 -3.43 9.75
C PHE A 46 -2.85 -3.75 8.56
N HIS A 47 -3.43 -3.83 7.36
CA HIS A 47 -2.70 -4.00 6.12
C HIS A 47 -2.32 -2.65 5.53
N THR A 48 -1.14 -2.54 4.90
CA THR A 48 -0.62 -1.27 4.35
C THR A 48 -1.53 -0.61 3.31
N ALA A 49 -2.19 -1.41 2.47
CA ALA A 49 -3.24 -0.95 1.54
C ALA A 49 -4.55 -0.47 2.22
N ARG A 50 -4.69 -0.67 3.53
CA ARG A 50 -5.81 -0.23 4.38
C ARG A 50 -5.23 0.46 5.62
N TRP A 51 -4.35 1.43 5.38
CA TRP A 51 -3.65 2.14 6.45
C TRP A 51 -4.65 2.76 7.43
N ASP A 52 -4.44 2.50 8.72
CA ASP A 52 -5.23 3.06 9.80
C ASP A 52 -4.49 4.25 10.40
N HIS A 53 -5.05 5.45 10.22
CA HIS A 53 -4.46 6.72 10.65
C HIS A 53 -4.72 7.03 12.13
N ASP A 54 -5.59 6.27 12.81
CA ASP A 54 -5.94 6.53 14.21
C ASP A 54 -4.94 5.87 15.18
N ILE A 55 -4.06 5.00 14.68
CA ILE A 55 -3.01 4.35 15.48
C ILE A 55 -1.79 5.26 15.60
N ASP A 56 -1.57 5.81 16.79
CA ASP A 56 -0.29 6.44 17.15
C ASP A 56 0.81 5.37 17.20
N ILE A 57 1.90 5.57 16.48
CA ILE A 57 3.04 4.65 16.40
C ILE A 57 4.22 5.07 17.30
N ALA A 58 4.19 6.28 17.87
CA ALA A 58 5.30 6.85 18.61
C ALA A 58 5.71 5.98 19.81
N GLY A 59 6.99 5.64 19.89
CA GLY A 59 7.54 4.84 20.99
C GLY A 59 7.03 3.39 21.08
N LYS A 60 6.23 2.92 20.13
CA LYS A 60 5.74 1.52 20.09
C LYS A 60 6.81 0.57 19.54
N ARG A 61 6.59 -0.73 19.78
CA ARG A 61 7.33 -1.80 19.09
C ARG A 61 6.48 -2.28 17.93
N ILE A 62 7.00 -2.21 16.71
CA ILE A 62 6.24 -2.55 15.50
C ILE A 62 6.84 -3.77 14.82
N GLY A 63 5.97 -4.71 14.42
CA GLY A 63 6.31 -5.79 13.51
C GLY A 63 5.80 -5.47 12.12
N LEU A 64 6.63 -5.67 11.09
CA LEU A 64 6.26 -5.53 9.69
C LEU A 64 6.39 -6.89 9.00
N ILE A 65 5.33 -7.37 8.36
CA ILE A 65 5.33 -8.64 7.62
C ILE A 65 5.46 -8.31 6.13
N GLY A 66 6.54 -8.80 5.52
CA GLY A 66 6.88 -8.60 4.11
C GLY A 66 7.85 -7.44 3.86
N THR A 67 8.93 -7.72 3.11
CA THR A 67 9.89 -6.72 2.63
C THR A 67 9.77 -6.44 1.13
N GLY A 68 8.55 -6.34 0.60
CA GLY A 68 8.33 -5.76 -0.72
C GLY A 68 8.56 -4.23 -0.71
N SER A 69 8.24 -3.55 -1.82
CA SER A 69 8.38 -2.08 -1.92
C SER A 69 7.73 -1.34 -0.74
N SER A 70 6.47 -1.67 -0.43
CA SER A 70 5.76 -1.08 0.71
C SER A 70 6.47 -1.33 2.04
N GLY A 71 6.96 -2.55 2.27
CA GLY A 71 7.65 -2.90 3.50
C GLY A 71 8.94 -2.11 3.71
N VAL A 72 9.75 -1.96 2.65
CA VAL A 72 10.99 -1.17 2.68
C VAL A 72 10.69 0.31 2.94
N GLN A 73 9.74 0.88 2.21
CA GLN A 73 9.35 2.29 2.34
C GLN A 73 8.79 2.60 3.74
N ILE A 74 7.89 1.77 4.25
CA ILE A 74 7.28 1.94 5.57
C ILE A 74 8.33 1.78 6.66
N THR A 75 9.19 0.77 6.58
CA THR A 75 10.25 0.57 7.57
C THR A 75 11.14 1.80 7.69
N ALA A 76 11.54 2.38 6.55
CA ALA A 76 12.35 3.60 6.53
C ALA A 76 11.59 4.80 7.12
N ALA A 77 10.30 4.93 6.82
CA ALA A 77 9.47 6.03 7.30
C ALA A 77 9.20 5.97 8.82
N VAL A 78 8.90 4.80 9.38
CA VAL A 78 8.50 4.68 10.80
C VAL A 78 9.69 4.55 11.76
N ALA A 79 10.86 4.13 11.27
CA ALA A 79 12.03 3.88 12.11
C ALA A 79 12.43 5.05 13.05
N PRO A 80 12.31 6.34 12.65
CA PRO A 80 12.63 7.46 13.53
C PRO A 80 11.64 7.69 14.68
N GLU A 81 10.41 7.16 14.58
CA GLU A 81 9.31 7.46 15.51
C GLU A 81 9.05 6.33 16.52
N VAL A 82 9.39 5.09 16.15
CA VAL A 82 9.11 3.89 16.95
C VAL A 82 10.25 3.57 17.92
N LYS A 83 9.94 2.83 18.99
CA LYS A 83 10.98 2.32 19.90
C LYS A 83 11.83 1.24 19.24
N THR A 84 11.19 0.32 18.52
CA THR A 84 11.85 -0.73 17.73
C THR A 84 10.95 -1.18 16.59
N SER A 85 11.52 -1.46 15.43
CA SER A 85 10.85 -2.16 14.32
C SER A 85 11.51 -3.53 14.06
N ARG A 86 10.72 -4.54 13.70
CA ARG A 86 11.19 -5.85 13.23
C ARG A 86 10.50 -6.22 11.93
N CYS A 87 11.27 -6.58 10.91
CA CYS A 87 10.74 -7.07 9.64
C CYS A 87 10.76 -8.61 9.63
N PHE A 88 9.66 -9.21 9.20
CA PHE A 88 9.49 -10.65 9.05
C PHE A 88 9.29 -10.97 7.57
N ASN A 89 10.01 -11.97 7.07
CA ASN A 89 10.02 -12.36 5.66
C ASN A 89 9.67 -13.84 5.51
N GLU A 90 8.87 -14.17 4.50
CA GLU A 90 8.95 -15.48 3.82
C GLU A 90 10.31 -15.58 3.09
N PRO A 91 10.86 -16.79 2.83
CA PRO A 91 12.22 -16.95 2.30
C PRO A 91 12.51 -16.03 1.10
N PRO A 92 13.76 -15.54 1.00
CA PRO A 92 14.03 -14.18 0.58
C PRO A 92 13.73 -13.90 -0.90
N ASN A 93 12.98 -12.83 -1.15
CA ASN A 93 13.02 -12.10 -2.41
C ASN A 93 14.10 -11.01 -2.27
N GLY A 94 15.18 -11.13 -3.05
CA GLY A 94 16.32 -10.22 -2.99
C GLY A 94 15.93 -8.76 -3.19
N LEU A 95 16.34 -7.89 -2.28
CA LEU A 95 16.20 -6.44 -2.38
C LEU A 95 17.54 -5.80 -2.74
N SER A 96 17.52 -4.89 -3.72
CA SER A 96 18.63 -4.01 -4.04
C SER A 96 18.43 -2.64 -3.37
N PRO A 97 19.49 -1.99 -2.88
CA PRO A 97 19.38 -0.65 -2.29
C PRO A 97 18.88 0.36 -3.33
N THR A 98 17.90 1.18 -2.94
CA THR A 98 17.40 2.29 -3.76
C THR A 98 17.97 3.60 -3.21
N THR A 99 18.67 4.36 -4.05
CA THR A 99 19.20 5.67 -3.68
C THR A 99 18.25 6.75 -4.20
N GLU A 100 17.62 7.49 -3.30
CA GLU A 100 16.85 8.68 -3.68
C GLU A 100 17.81 9.88 -3.82
N SER A 101 17.77 10.56 -4.96
CA SER A 101 18.55 11.78 -5.19
C SER A 101 17.63 12.99 -5.10
N SER A 102 18.09 14.06 -4.43
CA SER A 102 17.34 15.31 -4.37
C SER A 102 17.20 15.91 -5.78
N ILE A 103 15.97 16.17 -6.23
CA ILE A 103 15.73 16.85 -7.51
C ILE A 103 16.23 18.30 -7.40
N PRO A 104 17.22 18.74 -8.20
CA PRO A 104 17.71 20.11 -8.16
C PRO A 104 16.61 21.11 -8.59
N ARG A 105 16.46 22.23 -7.87
CA ARG A 105 15.54 23.32 -8.27
C ARG A 105 15.93 23.85 -9.65
N ARG A 106 15.13 23.55 -10.68
CA ARG A 106 15.27 24.12 -12.03
C ARG A 106 14.94 25.62 -11.95
N LYS A 107 15.95 26.50 -12.08
CA LYS A 107 15.71 27.93 -12.28
C LYS A 107 15.03 28.13 -13.64
N ARG A 108 13.74 28.50 -13.64
CA ARG A 108 13.06 29.05 -14.83
C ARG A 108 13.59 30.46 -15.04
N SER A 109 14.51 30.65 -15.98
CA SER A 109 14.71 31.96 -16.62
C SER A 109 13.74 32.05 -17.80
N ILE A 110 12.73 32.89 -17.68
CA ILE A 110 11.96 33.34 -18.85
C ILE A 110 12.83 34.42 -19.49
N GLN A 111 13.38 34.12 -20.68
CA GLN A 111 13.94 35.16 -21.54
C GLN A 111 12.75 35.82 -22.25
N ASN A 112 12.61 37.14 -22.04
CA ASN A 112 11.73 38.02 -22.81
C ASN A 112 12.38 38.32 -24.17
#